data_AF-A0A0G1JE37-F1
#
_entry.id   AF-A0A0G1JE37-F1
#
_cell.length_a   1.000
_cell.length_b   1.000
_cell.length_c   1.000
_cell.angle_alpha   90.00
_cell.angle_beta   90.00
_cell.angle_gamma   90.00
#
_symmetry.space_group_name_H-M   'P 1'
#
loop_
_entity.id
_entity.type
_entity.pdbx_description
1 polymer ?
#
loop_
_entity_poly.entity_id
_entity_poly.type
_entity_poly.pdbx_seq_one_letter_code
_entity_poly.pdbx_strand_id
1 'polypeptide(L)' 'MKIVITGGHHTSALPVIKILQTDYSDVEIVWFGHKYSAAGDKNPTLEYREITALGIPFYHIHA' A
#
# COMPACT_ATOMS: atom_id res chain seq x y z
N MET A 1 -0.82 17.27 -1.43
CA MET A 1 -1.97 16.59 -0.77
C MET A 1 -1.53 15.21 -0.27
N LYS A 2 -2.05 14.67 0.86
CA LYS A 2 -1.69 13.32 1.35
C LYS A 2 -2.89 12.37 1.30
N ILE A 3 -2.71 11.20 0.70
CA ILE A 3 -3.75 10.18 0.52
C ILE A 3 -3.32 8.89 1.20
N VAL A 4 -4.21 8.35 2.04
CA VAL A 4 -4.06 7.03 2.65
C VAL A 4 -4.84 6.02 1.83
N ILE A 5 -4.19 4.90 1.49
CA ILE A 5 -4.85 3.73 0.89
C ILE A 5 -4.82 2.58 1.88
N THR A 6 -5.91 1.82 1.97
CA THR A 6 -6.06 0.67 2.85
C THR A 6 -6.98 -0.38 2.23
N GLY A 7 -6.91 -1.62 2.72
CA GLY A 7 -7.68 -2.78 2.25
C GLY A 7 -6.85 -3.78 1.45
N GLY A 8 -7.29 -5.04 1.35
CA GLY A 8 -6.47 -6.16 0.83
C GLY A 8 -6.36 -6.30 -0.70
N HIS A 9 -7.04 -5.48 -1.50
CA HIS A 9 -7.07 -5.58 -2.97
C HIS A 9 -6.09 -4.59 -3.62
N HIS A 10 -4.79 -4.74 -3.32
CA HIS A 10 -3.74 -3.84 -3.80
C HIS A 10 -3.68 -3.70 -5.33
N THR A 11 -3.95 -4.77 -6.07
CA THR A 11 -3.96 -4.76 -7.55
C THR A 11 -4.93 -3.75 -8.14
N SER A 12 -6.08 -3.52 -7.49
CA SER A 12 -7.05 -2.51 -7.92
C SER A 12 -6.63 -1.08 -7.57
N ALA A 13 -5.81 -0.90 -6.54
CA ALA A 13 -5.33 0.42 -6.13
C ALA A 13 -4.19 0.93 -7.03
N LEU A 14 -3.37 0.04 -7.60
CA LEU A 14 -2.19 0.43 -8.39
C LEU A 14 -2.51 1.34 -9.60
N PRO A 15 -3.53 1.08 -10.43
CA PRO A 15 -3.89 1.97 -11.53
C PRO A 15 -4.32 3.36 -11.05
N VAL A 16 -5.04 3.43 -9.92
CA VAL A 16 -5.50 4.69 -9.32
C VAL A 16 -4.31 5.50 -8.80
N ILE A 17 -3.39 4.86 -8.06
CA ILE A 17 -2.16 5.48 -7.59
C ILE A 17 -1.36 6.07 -8.76
N LYS A 18 -1.22 5.30 -9.84
CA LYS A 18 -0.47 5.72 -11.02
C LYS A 18 -1.07 6.99 -11.65
N ILE A 19 -2.38 7.05 -11.82
CA ILE A 19 -3.06 8.23 -12.36
C ILE A 19 -2.89 9.42 -11.42
N LEU A 20 -3.10 9.23 -10.11
CA LEU A 20 -2.95 10.30 -9.12
C LEU A 20 -1.53 10.90 -9.10
N GLN A 21 -0.50 10.06 -9.15
CA GLN A 21 0.90 10.52 -9.19
C GLN A 21 1.28 11.16 -10.54
N THR A 22 0.57 10.81 -11.62
CA THR A 22 0.81 11.39 -12.95
C THR A 22 0.16 12.77 -13.08
N ASP A 23 -1.07 12.90 -12.60
CA ASP A 23 -1.88 14.12 -12.78
C ASP A 23 -1.58 15.18 -11.71
N TYR A 24 -1.05 14.77 -10.55
CA TYR A 24 -0.80 15.67 -9.42
C TYR A 24 0.62 15.47 -8.87
N SER A 25 1.48 16.48 -9.04
CA SER A 25 2.89 16.43 -8.64
C SER A 25 3.13 16.55 -7.14
N ASP A 26 2.15 16.98 -6.37
CA ASP A 26 2.23 17.19 -4.91
C ASP A 26 1.50 16.10 -4.10
N VAL A 27 1.07 15.00 -4.75
CA VAL A 27 0.37 13.90 -4.07
C VAL A 27 1.35 12.94 -3.40
N GLU A 28 1.23 12.84 -2.08
CA GLU A 28 1.91 11.83 -1.27
C GLU A 28 0.96 10.67 -0.98
N ILE A 29 1.32 9.47 -1.44
CA ILE A 29 0.58 8.23 -1.17
C ILE A 29 1.22 7.50 0.01
N VAL A 30 0.41 7.02 0.95
CA VAL A 30 0.83 6.10 2.02
C VAL A 30 -0.15 4.92 2.12
N TRP A 31 0.33 3.77 2.55
CA TRP A 31 -0.45 2.53 2.61
C TRP A 31 -0.59 2.00 4.03
N PHE A 32 -1.79 1.58 4.41
CA PHE A 32 -2.08 0.93 5.69
C PHE A 32 -2.67 -0.46 5.43
N GLY A 33 -1.93 -1.51 5.79
CA GLY A 33 -2.30 -2.88 5.45
C GLY A 33 -1.71 -3.93 6.39
N HIS A 34 -2.14 -5.18 6.19
CA HIS A 34 -1.62 -6.32 6.94
C HIS A 34 -0.35 -6.83 6.27
N LYS A 35 0.76 -6.79 7.01
CA LYS A 35 2.06 -7.27 6.54
C LYS A 35 2.08 -8.79 6.46
N TYR A 36 1.29 -9.46 7.29
CA TYR A 36 1.19 -10.90 7.41
C TYR A 36 -0.28 -11.32 7.28
N SER A 37 -0.56 -12.41 6.57
CA SER A 37 -1.94 -12.86 6.29
C SER A 37 -2.67 -13.35 7.55
N ALA A 38 -1.93 -13.82 8.55
CA ALA A 38 -2.48 -14.38 9.77
C ALA A 38 -1.51 -14.17 10.96
N ALA A 39 -2.06 -14.24 12.17
CA ALA A 39 -1.26 -14.24 13.39
C ALA A 39 -0.27 -15.43 13.38
N GLY A 40 1.01 -15.12 13.58
CA GLY A 40 2.09 -16.12 13.57
C GLY A 40 2.66 -16.44 12.19
N ASP A 41 2.07 -15.93 11.10
CA ASP A 41 2.72 -15.98 9.79
C ASP A 41 3.95 -15.07 9.80
N LYS A 42 5.06 -15.60 9.26
CA LYS A 42 6.35 -14.91 9.17
C LYS A 42 6.63 -14.40 7.76
N ASN A 43 5.86 -14.85 6.77
CA ASN A 43 6.04 -14.48 5.38
C ASN A 43 5.25 -13.22 5.08
N PRO A 44 5.89 -12.16 4.56
CA PRO A 44 5.16 -10.97 4.17
C PRO A 44 4.17 -11.25 3.03
N THR A 45 3.02 -10.58 3.06
CA THR A 45 2.01 -10.63 2.00
C THR A 45 2.56 -10.13 0.66
N LEU A 46 1.95 -10.58 -0.44
CA LEU A 46 2.24 -10.04 -1.77
C LEU A 46 1.97 -8.53 -1.80
N GLU A 47 0.87 -8.10 -1.18
CA GLU A 47 0.53 -6.69 -0.95
C GLU A 47 1.70 -5.91 -0.36
N TYR A 48 2.25 -6.35 0.78
CA TYR A 48 3.38 -5.66 1.41
C TYR A 48 4.58 -5.57 0.47
N ARG A 49 4.91 -6.66 -0.23
CA ARG A 49 6.08 -6.71 -1.11
C ARG A 49 5.93 -5.80 -2.32
N GLU A 50 4.77 -5.78 -2.96
CA GLU A 50 4.54 -4.96 -4.15
C GLU A 50 4.45 -3.47 -3.79
N ILE A 51 3.72 -3.11 -2.73
CA ILE A 51 3.58 -1.71 -2.33
C ILE A 51 4.93 -1.12 -1.90
N THR A 52 5.73 -1.86 -1.12
CA THR A 52 7.05 -1.39 -0.72
C THR A 52 8.04 -1.33 -1.88
N ALA A 53 7.94 -2.22 -2.87
CA ALA A 53 8.76 -2.17 -4.09
C ALA A 53 8.49 -0.92 -4.95
N LEU A 54 7.30 -0.32 -4.84
CA LEU A 54 6.94 0.94 -5.48
C LEU A 54 7.44 2.18 -4.71
N GLY A 55 8.15 1.99 -3.60
CA GLY A 55 8.61 3.08 -2.73
C GLY A 55 7.50 3.75 -1.93
N ILE A 56 6.29 3.17 -1.89
CA ILE A 56 5.18 3.69 -1.13
C ILE A 56 5.38 3.31 0.35
N PRO A 57 5.34 4.27 1.29
CA PRO A 57 5.41 3.97 2.72
C PRO A 57 4.28 3.05 3.16
N PHE A 58 4.65 1.91 3.77
CA PHE A 58 3.71 0.90 4.26
C PHE A 58 3.67 0.88 5.78
N TYR A 59 2.50 1.13 6.35
CA TYR A 59 2.21 1.09 7.77
C TYR A 59 1.47 -0.20 8.09
N HIS A 60 2.12 -1.06 8.89
CA HIS A 60 1.53 -2.29 9.35
C HIS A 60 0.46 -2.03 10.40
N ILE A 61 -0.77 -2.49 10.15
CA ILE A 61 -1.86 -2.44 11.14
C ILE A 61 -1.78 -3.63 12.10
N HIS A 62 -1.79 -3.32 13.38
CA HIS A 62 -1.83 -4.27 14.49
C HIS A 62 -3.28 -4.36 14.98
N ALA A 63 -4.12 -5.12 14.28
CA ALA A 63 -5.51 -5.39 14.65
C ALA A 63 -5.70 -6.86 15.00
#